data_AF-A0A2H5N479-F1
#
_entry.id   AF-A0A2H5N479-F1
#
_cell.length_a   1.000
_cell.length_b   1.000
_cell.length_c   1.000
_cell.angle_alpha   90.00
_cell.angle_beta   90.00
_cell.angle_gamma   90.00
#
_symmetry.space_group_name_H-M   'P 1'
#
loop_
_entity.id
_entity.type
_entity.pdbx_description
1 polymer ?
#
loop_
_entity_poly.entity_id
_entity_poly.type
_entity_poly.pdbx_seq_one_letter_code
_entity_poly.pdbx_strand_id
1 'polypeptide(L)' 'MGKVHGSLARAGKVRGQTPKVAKQDKKKRPRGRAYKRMQYNRRFVTAGQLIISHRFSGLLNIWVCFCIVFSV' A
#
# COMPACT_ATOMS: atom_id res chain seq x y z
N MET A 1 43.82 23.57 12.89
CA MET A 1 42.59 23.42 13.70
C MET A 1 41.39 23.59 12.78
N GLY A 2 40.80 22.49 12.34
CA GLY A 2 39.79 22.47 11.25
C GLY A 2 38.39 22.85 11.72
N LYS A 3 37.56 23.27 10.76
CA LYS A 3 36.17 23.70 10.94
C LYS A 3 35.31 22.55 11.50
N VAL A 4 35.01 22.60 12.80
CA VAL A 4 34.15 21.62 13.48
C VAL A 4 32.69 21.91 13.12
N HIS A 5 31.99 20.90 12.61
CA HIS A 5 30.58 21.01 12.24
C HIS A 5 29.68 20.95 13.48
N GLY A 6 29.05 22.09 13.80
CA GLY A 6 27.84 22.20 14.61
C GLY A 6 27.94 21.80 16.09
N SER A 7 27.02 22.35 16.91
CA SER A 7 26.90 21.98 18.33
C SER A 7 26.24 20.60 18.49
N LEU A 8 26.84 19.74 19.30
CA LEU A 8 26.33 18.42 19.67
C LEU A 8 24.98 18.46 20.41
N ALA A 9 24.60 19.62 20.94
CA ALA A 9 23.40 19.83 21.75
C ALA A 9 22.07 19.47 21.05
N ARG A 10 22.06 19.32 19.71
CA ARG A 10 20.86 18.95 18.94
C ARG A 10 20.88 17.50 18.43
N ALA A 11 21.92 16.73 18.74
CA ALA A 11 22.02 15.35 18.33
C ALA A 11 20.89 14.51 18.98
N GLY A 12 20.16 13.74 18.17
CA GLY A 12 19.12 12.83 18.68
C GLY A 12 17.77 13.47 19.07
N LYS A 13 17.63 14.81 19.04
CA LYS A 13 16.38 15.54 19.40
C LYS A 13 15.12 14.90 18.80
N VAL A 14 15.15 14.60 17.51
CA VAL A 14 13.99 14.08 16.77
C VAL A 14 13.63 12.65 17.18
N ARG A 15 14.61 11.80 17.48
CA ARG A 15 14.35 10.40 17.88
C ARG A 15 13.76 10.27 19.28
N GLY A 16 14.11 11.20 20.19
CA GLY A 16 13.53 11.26 21.54
C GLY A 16 12.15 11.92 21.58
N GLN A 17 11.88 12.85 20.66
CA GLN A 17 10.58 13.52 20.56
C GLN A 17 9.48 12.61 20.00
N THR A 18 9.80 11.67 19.09
CA THR A 18 8.78 10.79 18.51
C THR A 18 8.28 9.75 19.51
N PRO A 19 6.96 9.57 19.67
CA PRO A 19 6.41 8.54 20.55
C PRO A 19 6.87 7.16 20.10
N LYS A 20 7.31 6.32 21.05
CA LYS A 20 7.79 4.99 20.74
C LYS A 20 6.60 4.05 20.51
N VAL A 21 6.30 3.78 19.24
CA VAL A 21 5.25 2.82 18.87
C VAL A 21 5.77 1.38 19.00
N ALA A 22 5.04 0.56 19.75
CA ALA A 22 5.29 -0.87 19.86
C ALA A 22 5.03 -1.59 18.51
N LYS A 23 5.78 -2.65 18.23
CA LYS A 23 5.56 -3.44 17.02
C LYS A 23 4.25 -4.22 17.17
N GLN A 24 3.36 -4.07 16.20
CA GLN A 24 2.17 -4.92 16.12
C GLN A 24 2.54 -6.35 15.76
N ASP A 25 1.87 -7.32 16.38
CA ASP A 25 2.00 -8.73 16.02
C ASP A 25 1.35 -8.98 14.66
N LYS A 26 2.17 -9.45 13.72
CA LYS A 26 1.75 -9.76 12.35
C LYS A 26 2.03 -11.22 12.06
N LYS A 27 1.10 -11.88 11.36
CA LYS A 27 1.27 -13.26 10.90
C LYS A 27 2.56 -13.37 10.07
N LYS A 28 3.33 -14.43 10.30
CA LYS A 28 4.58 -14.68 9.59
C LYS A 28 4.28 -14.81 8.10
N ARG A 29 4.98 -14.03 7.27
CA ARG A 29 4.91 -14.20 5.81
C ARG A 29 5.63 -15.49 5.45
N PRO A 30 5.12 -16.27 4.48
CA PRO A 30 5.84 -17.45 4.00
C PRO A 30 7.21 -17.03 3.48
N ARG A 31 8.21 -17.90 3.62
CA ARG A 31 9.61 -17.63 3.21
C ARG A 31 9.96 -18.46 1.97
N GLY A 32 11.02 -18.05 1.26
CA GLY A 32 11.57 -18.80 0.12
C GLY A 32 10.63 -18.91 -1.09
N ARG A 33 10.45 -20.13 -1.59
CA ARG A 33 9.68 -20.41 -2.83
C ARG A 33 8.21 -20.01 -2.72
N ALA A 34 7.60 -20.24 -1.56
CA ALA A 34 6.20 -19.88 -1.33
C ALA A 34 5.99 -18.36 -1.40
N TYR A 35 6.95 -17.56 -0.95
CA TYR A 35 6.91 -16.09 -1.09
C TYR A 35 7.00 -15.66 -2.55
N LYS A 36 7.92 -16.26 -3.32
CA LYS A 36 8.08 -15.95 -4.75
C LYS A 36 6.81 -16.27 -5.55
N ARG A 37 6.14 -17.39 -5.27
CA ARG A 37 4.84 -17.73 -5.90
C ARG A 37 3.77 -16.70 -5.58
N MET A 38 3.64 -16.29 -4.31
CA MET A 38 2.69 -15.26 -3.90
C MET A 38 2.99 -13.90 -4.57
N GLN A 39 4.26 -13.52 -4.66
CA GLN A 39 4.69 -12.26 -5.28
C GLN A 39 4.41 -12.24 -6.79
N TYR A 40 4.68 -13.34 -7.51
CA TYR A 40 4.38 -13.47 -8.94
C TYR A 40 2.88 -13.38 -9.21
N ASN A 41 2.07 -14.16 -8.49
CA ASN A 41 0.61 -14.14 -8.65
C ASN A 41 0.05 -12.74 -8.39
N ARG A 42 0.51 -12.03 -7.35
CA ARG A 42 0.06 -10.66 -7.05
C ARG A 42 0.47 -9.64 -8.10
N ARG A 43 1.69 -9.72 -8.65
CA ARG A 43 2.24 -8.69 -9.54
C ARG A 43 1.84 -8.86 -11.00
N PHE A 44 1.68 -10.09 -11.47
CA PHE A 44 1.53 -10.35 -12.91
C PHE A 44 0.19 -10.99 -13.24
N VAL A 45 -0.28 -11.93 -12.42
CA VAL A 45 -1.53 -12.66 -12.69
C VAL A 45 -2.76 -11.84 -12.29
N THR A 46 -2.83 -11.42 -11.03
CA THR A 46 -3.99 -10.67 -10.52
C THR A 46 -4.01 -9.21 -10.98
N ALA A 47 -2.85 -8.55 -11.10
CA ALA A 47 -2.77 -7.18 -11.60
C ALA A 47 -3.09 -7.08 -13.10
N GLY A 48 -2.66 -8.05 -13.91
CA GLY A 48 -3.05 -8.14 -15.33
C GLY A 48 -4.55 -8.34 -15.51
N GLN A 49 -5.18 -9.12 -14.63
CA GLN A 49 -6.62 -9.33 -14.65
C GLN A 49 -7.39 -8.08 -14.21
N LEU A 50 -6.93 -7.32 -13.21
CA LEU A 50 -7.60 -6.08 -12.78
C LEU A 50 -7.54 -4.96 -13.82
N ILE A 51 -6.48 -4.87 -14.65
CA ILE A 51 -6.40 -3.88 -15.75
C ILE A 51 -7.44 -4.20 -16.84
N ILE A 52 -7.73 -5.48 -17.08
CA ILE A 52 -8.71 -5.94 -18.06
C ILE A 52 -10.14 -5.92 -17.48
N SER A 53 -10.31 -6.17 -16.17
CA SER A 53 -11.63 -6.33 -15.53
C SER A 53 -12.23 -5.02 -15.00
N HIS A 54 -11.42 -4.06 -14.53
CA HIS A 54 -11.94 -2.77 -14.03
C HIS A 54 -12.48 -1.85 -15.12
N ARG A 55 -12.26 -2.17 -16.39
CA ARG A 55 -12.84 -1.42 -17.51
C ARG A 55 -14.24 -1.93 -17.90
N PHE A 56 -14.64 -3.12 -17.44
CA PHE A 56 -15.93 -3.72 -17.81
C PHE A 56 -17.03 -3.59 -16.73
N SER A 57 -16.68 -3.38 -15.45
CA SER A 57 -17.65 -3.26 -14.36
C SER A 57 -18.16 -1.82 -14.10
N GLY A 58 -17.63 -0.82 -14.82
CA GLY A 58 -18.07 0.57 -14.72
C GLY A 58 -19.30 0.90 -15.57
N LEU A 59 -19.51 0.20 -16.68
CA LEU A 59 -20.62 0.44 -17.60
C LEU A 59 -21.93 -0.21 -17.13
N LEU A 60 -21.86 -1.34 -16.42
CA LEU A 60 -23.06 -2.04 -15.95
C LEU A 60 -23.79 -1.30 -14.82
N ASN A 61 -23.07 -0.57 -13.96
CA ASN A 61 -23.68 0.18 -12.85
C ASN A 61 -24.28 1.53 -13.29
N ILE A 62 -23.76 2.16 -14.35
CA ILE A 62 -24.34 3.40 -14.92
C ILE A 62 -25.66 3.10 -15.65
N TRP A 63 -25.77 1.95 -16.31
CA TRP A 63 -27.00 1.56 -17.02
C TRP A 63 -28.15 1.18 -16.06
N VAL A 64 -27.83 0.48 -14.96
CA VAL A 64 -28.82 0.18 -13.89
C VAL A 64 -29.31 1.46 -13.20
N CYS A 65 -28.43 2.44 -12.97
CA CYS A 65 -28.84 3.74 -12.44
C CYS A 65 -29.70 4.55 -13.43
N PHE A 66 -29.45 4.48 -14.74
CA PHE A 66 -30.24 5.20 -15.73
C PHE A 66 -31.66 4.61 -15.92
N CYS A 67 -31.82 3.29 -15.83
CA CYS A 67 -33.14 2.64 -15.86
C CYS A 67 -34.01 2.97 -14.63
N ILE A 68 -33.41 3.13 -13.44
CA ILE A 68 -34.16 3.38 -12.20
C ILE A 68 -34.63 4.85 -12.11
N VAL A 69 -33.89 5.79 -12.69
CA VAL A 69 -34.21 7.24 -12.60
C VAL A 69 -35.19 7.70 -13.69
N PHE A 70 -35.39 6.93 -14.77
CA PHE A 70 -36.28 7.29 -15.89
C PHE A 70 -37.59 6.48 -15.95
N SER A 71 -37.90 5.70 -14.90
CA SER A 71 -39.16 4.94 -14.76
C SER A 71 -40.10 5.50 -13.67
N VAL A 72 -39.94 6.77 -13.29
CA VAL A 72 -40.95 7.55 -12.55
C VAL A 72 -41.23 8.83 -13.31
#